data_AF-A0A1S2Z1T5-F1
#
_entry.id   AF-A0A1S2Z1T5-F1
#
_cell.length_a   1.000
_cell.length_b   1.000
_cell.length_c   1.000
_cell.angle_alpha   90.00
_cell.angle_beta   90.00
_cell.angle_gamma   90.00
#
_symmetry.space_group_name_H-M   'P 1'
#
loop_
_entity.id
_entity.type
_entity.pdbx_description
1 polymer ?
#
loop_
_entity_poly.entity_id
_entity_poly.type
_entity_poly.pdbx_seq_one_letter_code
_entity_poly.pdbx_strand_id
1 'polypeptide(L)'
;MEVAAAAAAAGPPSNPRTVEAVFRDFKGRRAGMIKALTTDVDEFYQQCDPDKENLCLYGYPAEIWEVTLPAEEVPPELPEPALGINFARDGMDEKDWLSLVAVHSDTWLLSVAFYFGARFGFDRADRKRLFTMINDLPTIFEVVTGTVKKQAKEKPSVSSHNGNKSKSGSKAQRGSEMGKYSKPAKEEDDGLDEEEEEQGECAACGESYVSASDEFWICCDLCEKWYHGKCVKITPARAEHIKHYKCPACTNKRARP
;
A
#
# COMPACT_ATOMS: atom_id res chain seq x y z
N MET A 1 50.93 -5.53 36.97
CA MET A 1 49.79 -4.79 37.55
C MET A 1 49.20 -3.96 36.42
N GLU A 2 48.57 -4.64 35.47
CA GLU A 2 47.11 -4.75 35.32
C GLU A 2 46.44 -3.42 34.91
N VAL A 3 46.26 -3.30 33.60
CA VAL A 3 45.36 -2.35 32.95
C VAL A 3 43.96 -2.97 32.99
N ALA A 4 43.07 -2.39 33.81
CA ALA A 4 41.66 -2.78 33.85
C ALA A 4 40.94 -2.16 32.65
N ALA A 5 40.59 -3.00 31.68
CA ALA A 5 39.67 -2.65 30.61
C ALA A 5 38.24 -2.59 31.17
N ALA A 6 37.61 -1.41 31.09
CA ALA A 6 36.20 -1.26 31.38
C ALA A 6 35.38 -1.91 30.25
N ALA A 7 34.81 -3.08 30.51
CA ALA A 7 33.82 -3.71 29.64
C ALA A 7 32.53 -2.89 29.69
N ALA A 8 32.18 -2.24 28.58
CA ALA A 8 30.84 -1.70 28.40
C ALA A 8 29.84 -2.86 28.44
N ALA A 9 28.85 -2.76 29.33
CA ALA A 9 27.79 -3.75 29.46
C ALA A 9 26.96 -3.77 28.17
N ALA A 10 27.24 -4.74 27.30
CA ALA A 10 26.35 -5.09 26.21
C ALA A 10 25.05 -5.62 26.84
N GLY A 11 23.92 -4.95 26.54
CA GLY A 11 22.60 -5.41 26.93
C GLY A 11 22.33 -6.84 26.42
N PRO A 12 21.29 -7.52 26.94
CA PRO A 12 20.98 -8.89 26.55
C PRO A 12 20.86 -9.00 25.03
N PRO A 13 21.40 -10.08 24.41
CA PRO A 13 21.36 -10.26 22.97
C PRO A 13 19.91 -10.26 22.50
N SER A 14 19.53 -9.22 21.75
CA SER A 14 18.17 -9.10 21.21
C SER A 14 17.91 -10.27 20.27
N ASN A 15 16.88 -11.07 20.53
CA ASN A 15 16.50 -12.17 19.64
C ASN A 15 16.23 -11.61 18.23
N PRO A 16 17.02 -11.98 17.21
CA PRO A 16 16.88 -11.43 15.86
C PRO A 16 15.56 -11.83 15.17
N ARG A 17 14.81 -12.77 15.76
CA ARG A 17 13.59 -13.37 15.20
C ARG A 17 12.30 -12.70 15.67
N THR A 18 12.35 -11.48 16.19
CA THR A 18 11.16 -10.76 16.71
C THR A 18 10.65 -9.73 15.70
N VAL A 19 9.37 -9.35 15.80
CA VAL A 19 8.78 -8.29 14.97
C VAL A 19 9.58 -6.98 15.10
N GLU A 20 10.02 -6.65 16.31
CA GLU A 20 10.83 -5.47 16.59
C GLU A 20 12.23 -5.55 15.96
N ALA A 21 12.83 -6.74 15.93
CA ALA A 21 14.13 -6.94 15.28
C ALA A 21 14.02 -6.79 13.76
N VAL A 22 12.99 -7.37 13.13
CA VAL A 22 12.73 -7.22 11.70
C VAL A 22 12.39 -5.77 11.35
N PHE A 23 11.59 -5.09 12.17
CA PHE A 23 11.30 -3.68 11.96
C PHE A 23 12.53 -2.78 12.13
N ARG A 24 13.43 -3.12 13.07
CA ARG A 24 14.72 -2.41 13.22
C ARG A 24 15.61 -2.61 11.99
N ASP A 25 15.68 -3.82 11.45
CA ASP A 25 16.38 -4.11 10.19
C ASP A 25 15.80 -3.27 9.04
N PHE A 26 14.47 -3.30 8.85
CA PHE A 26 13.76 -2.46 7.87
C PHE A 26 14.12 -0.98 8.00
N LYS A 27 14.06 -0.42 9.21
CA LYS A 27 14.41 0.99 9.45
C LYS A 27 15.86 1.30 9.09
N GLY A 28 16.78 0.41 9.42
CA GLY A 28 18.20 0.58 9.11
C GLY A 28 18.42 0.69 7.60
N ARG A 29 17.90 -0.29 6.85
CA ARG A 29 17.99 -0.31 5.38
C ARG A 29 17.30 0.91 4.77
N ARG A 30 16.09 1.23 5.22
CA ARG A 30 15.33 2.43 4.80
C ARG A 30 16.13 3.71 5.02
N ALA A 31 16.79 3.86 6.16
CA ALA A 31 17.61 5.04 6.44
C ALA A 31 18.81 5.15 5.49
N GLY A 32 19.48 4.04 5.17
CA GLY A 32 20.55 4.01 4.17
C GLY A 32 20.05 4.47 2.79
N MET A 33 18.93 3.93 2.33
CA MET A 33 18.35 4.30 1.02
C MET A 33 17.84 5.74 0.99
N ILE A 34 17.30 6.27 2.09
CA ILE A 34 16.95 7.70 2.19
C ILE A 34 18.21 8.56 2.06
N LYS A 35 19.32 8.21 2.71
CA LYS A 35 20.58 8.95 2.56
C LYS A 35 21.01 8.98 1.10
N ALA A 36 21.03 7.83 0.41
CA ALA A 36 21.37 7.73 -1.01
C ALA A 36 20.53 8.67 -1.89
N LEU A 37 19.21 8.73 -1.66
CA LEU A 37 18.27 9.48 -2.48
C LEU A 37 18.06 10.93 -2.03
N THR A 38 18.75 11.38 -0.98
CA THR A 38 18.60 12.74 -0.46
C THR A 38 19.94 13.39 -0.10
N THR A 39 20.60 12.90 0.94
CA THR A 39 21.80 13.52 1.52
C THR A 39 23.01 13.30 0.62
N ASP A 40 23.12 12.10 0.04
CA ASP A 40 24.25 11.65 -0.76
C ASP A 40 23.86 11.56 -2.25
N VAL A 41 22.84 12.31 -2.68
CA VAL A 41 22.22 12.16 -4.01
C VAL A 41 23.21 12.38 -5.16
N ASP A 42 24.15 13.32 -5.01
CA ASP A 42 25.18 13.57 -6.01
C ASP A 42 26.13 12.36 -6.16
N GLU A 43 26.50 11.73 -5.04
CA GLU A 43 27.35 10.53 -5.04
C GLU A 43 26.61 9.34 -5.64
N PHE A 44 25.37 9.13 -5.22
CA PHE A 44 24.50 8.09 -5.75
C PHE A 44 24.30 8.24 -7.27
N TYR A 45 23.99 9.45 -7.75
CA TYR A 45 23.80 9.75 -9.17
C TYR A 45 25.06 9.44 -9.99
N GLN A 46 26.24 9.81 -9.49
CA GLN A 46 27.53 9.53 -10.14
C GLN A 46 27.84 8.02 -10.20
N GLN A 47 27.50 7.26 -9.16
CA GLN A 47 27.73 5.81 -9.15
C GLN A 47 26.83 5.07 -10.15
N CYS A 48 25.60 5.55 -10.37
CA CYS A 48 24.62 5.01 -11.33
C CYS A 48 24.93 5.34 -12.79
N ASP A 49 26.14 5.00 -13.25
CA ASP A 49 26.60 5.21 -14.62
C ASP A 49 25.86 4.30 -15.63
N PRO A 50 25.14 4.86 -16.64
CA PRO A 50 24.42 4.10 -17.65
C PRO A 50 25.32 3.28 -18.58
N ASP A 51 26.63 3.60 -18.66
CA ASP A 51 27.59 2.83 -19.46
C ASP A 51 28.10 1.58 -18.74
N LYS A 52 27.76 1.40 -17.45
CA LYS A 52 28.03 0.17 -16.70
C LYS A 52 26.95 -0.88 -16.93
N GLU A 53 27.25 -2.10 -16.51
CA GLU A 53 26.26 -3.17 -16.38
C GLU A 53 25.06 -2.76 -15.51
N ASN A 54 23.99 -3.54 -15.53
CA ASN A 54 22.75 -3.19 -14.82
C ASN A 54 22.98 -3.21 -13.30
N LEU A 55 22.87 -2.05 -12.67
CA LEU A 55 23.11 -1.85 -11.23
C LEU A 55 21.81 -1.88 -10.44
N CYS A 56 21.93 -2.15 -9.14
CA CYS A 56 20.88 -2.07 -8.14
C CYS A 56 21.28 -1.11 -7.01
N LEU A 57 20.30 -0.58 -6.28
CA LEU A 57 20.52 0.12 -5.01
C LEU A 57 20.18 -0.81 -3.84
N TYR A 58 21.15 -1.04 -2.96
CA TYR A 58 20.99 -1.83 -1.74
C TYR A 58 21.00 -0.94 -0.50
N GLY A 59 20.10 -1.24 0.44
CA GLY A 59 20.13 -0.70 1.80
C GLY A 59 20.54 -1.78 2.82
N TYR A 60 21.40 -1.40 3.77
CA TYR A 60 21.87 -2.30 4.82
C TYR A 60 21.37 -1.89 6.21
N PRO A 61 21.24 -2.84 7.15
CA PRO A 61 20.73 -2.57 8.50
C PRO A 61 21.58 -1.58 9.31
N ALA A 62 22.84 -1.38 8.90
CA ALA A 62 23.77 -0.41 9.47
C ALA A 62 23.54 1.03 8.99
N GLU A 63 22.42 1.31 8.32
CA GLU A 63 22.07 2.63 7.78
C GLU A 63 23.05 3.14 6.71
N ILE A 64 23.62 2.20 5.96
CA ILE A 64 24.47 2.44 4.80
C ILE A 64 23.78 1.94 3.54
N TRP A 65 24.21 2.45 2.40
CA TRP A 65 23.72 2.09 1.07
C TRP A 65 24.89 1.71 0.17
N GLU A 66 24.59 0.96 -0.89
CA GLU A 66 25.57 0.57 -1.92
C GLU A 66 24.89 0.49 -3.28
N VAL A 67 25.59 0.94 -4.33
CA VAL A 67 25.22 0.69 -5.72
C VAL A 67 26.15 -0.37 -6.28
N THR A 68 25.60 -1.54 -6.58
CA THR A 68 26.39 -2.69 -7.03
C THR A 68 25.58 -3.61 -7.96
N LEU A 69 26.25 -4.59 -8.55
CA LEU A 69 25.63 -5.62 -9.38
C LEU A 69 24.68 -6.50 -8.54
N PRO A 70 23.67 -7.12 -9.16
CA PRO A 70 22.81 -8.09 -8.47
C PRO A 70 23.63 -9.26 -7.92
N ALA A 71 23.12 -9.94 -6.90
CA ALA A 71 23.83 -11.09 -6.33
C ALA A 71 24.08 -12.20 -7.39
N GLU A 72 25.29 -12.75 -7.40
CA GLU A 72 25.66 -13.84 -8.31
C GLU A 72 25.10 -15.21 -7.86
N GLU A 73 24.71 -15.34 -6.59
CA GLU A 73 24.22 -16.59 -6.02
C GLU A 73 22.81 -16.96 -6.53
N VAL A 74 22.59 -18.25 -6.81
CA VAL A 74 21.32 -18.76 -7.33
C VAL A 74 20.81 -19.93 -6.48
N PRO A 75 19.68 -19.79 -5.75
CA PRO A 75 18.93 -18.54 -5.54
C PRO A 75 19.64 -17.60 -4.54
N PRO A 76 19.44 -16.28 -4.65
CA PRO A 76 19.99 -15.33 -3.68
C PRO A 76 19.36 -15.52 -2.29
N GLU A 77 20.09 -15.13 -1.24
CA GLU A 77 19.59 -15.28 0.13
C GLU A 77 18.39 -14.36 0.42
N LEU A 78 18.41 -13.13 -0.08
CA LEU A 78 17.35 -12.13 0.09
C LEU A 78 16.66 -11.84 -1.25
N PRO A 79 15.42 -11.30 -1.24
CA PRO A 79 14.83 -10.72 -2.44
C PRO A 79 15.77 -9.69 -3.08
N GLU A 80 15.86 -9.69 -4.40
CA GLU A 80 16.70 -8.74 -5.14
C GLU A 80 15.99 -7.39 -5.37
N PRO A 81 16.72 -6.26 -5.33
CA PRO A 81 16.17 -4.96 -5.69
C PRO A 81 15.92 -4.85 -7.20
N ALA A 82 15.37 -3.73 -7.63
CA ALA A 82 15.19 -3.45 -9.05
C ALA A 82 16.56 -3.36 -9.77
N LEU A 83 16.69 -4.15 -10.83
CA LEU A 83 17.88 -4.23 -11.67
C LEU A 83 17.85 -3.18 -12.78
N GLY A 84 18.99 -2.53 -13.02
CA GLY A 84 19.16 -1.59 -14.12
C GLY A 84 18.65 -0.19 -13.82
N ILE A 85 18.71 0.24 -12.55
CA ILE A 85 18.29 1.60 -12.17
C ILE A 85 19.11 2.69 -12.88
N ASN A 86 20.35 2.39 -13.25
CA ASN A 86 21.23 3.28 -14.00
C ASN A 86 20.79 3.48 -15.46
N PHE A 87 20.09 2.52 -16.07
CA PHE A 87 19.72 2.58 -17.50
C PHE A 87 18.77 3.75 -17.81
N ALA A 88 17.85 4.05 -16.91
CA ALA A 88 16.86 5.11 -17.09
C ALA A 88 17.36 6.50 -16.66
N ARG A 89 18.53 6.60 -16.02
CA ARG A 89 19.00 7.83 -15.35
C ARG A 89 19.03 9.05 -16.28
N ASP A 90 19.58 8.89 -17.47
CA ASP A 90 19.77 9.98 -18.44
C ASP A 90 18.59 10.14 -19.41
N GLY A 91 17.61 9.23 -19.33
CA GLY A 91 16.43 9.20 -20.21
C GLY A 91 15.21 9.97 -19.68
N MET A 92 15.30 10.55 -18.48
CA MET A 92 14.19 11.25 -17.82
C MET A 92 14.71 12.34 -16.87
N ASP A 93 13.81 13.21 -16.39
CA ASP A 93 14.15 14.22 -15.38
C ASP A 93 14.67 13.56 -14.10
N GLU A 94 15.74 14.11 -13.52
CA GLU A 94 16.43 13.54 -12.36
C GLU A 94 15.48 13.28 -11.18
N LYS A 95 14.53 14.19 -10.94
CA LYS A 95 13.53 14.04 -9.86
C LYS A 95 12.58 12.87 -10.12
N ASP A 96 12.21 12.63 -11.37
CA ASP A 96 11.34 11.52 -11.74
C ASP A 96 12.10 10.21 -11.65
N TRP A 97 13.38 10.21 -12.04
CA TRP A 97 14.27 9.07 -11.86
C TRP A 97 14.45 8.71 -10.37
N LEU A 98 14.75 9.69 -9.52
CA LEU A 98 14.87 9.48 -8.07
C LEU A 98 13.55 8.96 -7.46
N SER A 99 12.41 9.48 -7.94
CA SER A 99 11.09 9.01 -7.51
C SER A 99 10.83 7.56 -7.93
N LEU A 100 11.22 7.18 -9.16
CA LEU A 100 11.15 5.81 -9.64
C LEU A 100 12.00 4.86 -8.78
N VAL A 101 13.25 5.23 -8.51
CA VAL A 101 14.14 4.46 -7.64
C VAL A 101 13.56 4.34 -6.23
N ALA A 102 12.96 5.41 -5.70
CA ALA A 102 12.32 5.41 -4.39
C ALA A 102 11.17 4.38 -4.29
N VAL A 103 10.27 4.35 -5.28
CA VAL A 103 9.15 3.37 -5.32
C VAL A 103 9.67 1.94 -5.37
N HIS A 104 10.66 1.66 -6.21
CA HIS A 104 11.29 0.34 -6.26
C HIS A 104 11.99 -0.02 -4.94
N SER A 105 12.59 0.96 -4.27
CA SER A 105 13.21 0.78 -2.96
C SER A 105 12.19 0.44 -1.87
N ASP A 106 11.05 1.14 -1.84
CA ASP A 106 9.96 0.88 -0.90
C ASP A 106 9.41 -0.55 -1.04
N THR A 107 9.18 -1.00 -2.28
CA THR A 107 8.71 -2.38 -2.54
C THR A 107 9.74 -3.44 -2.14
N TRP A 108 11.03 -3.19 -2.42
CA TRP A 108 12.10 -4.09 -2.02
C TRP A 108 12.21 -4.22 -0.50
N LEU A 109 12.14 -3.11 0.24
CA LEU A 109 12.18 -3.12 1.71
C LEU A 109 11.01 -3.91 2.31
N LEU A 110 9.80 -3.76 1.76
CA LEU A 110 8.64 -4.55 2.18
C LEU A 110 8.87 -6.05 1.92
N SER A 111 9.40 -6.39 0.74
CA SER A 111 9.73 -7.77 0.37
C SER A 111 10.74 -8.40 1.34
N VAL A 112 11.84 -7.70 1.65
CA VAL A 112 12.87 -8.16 2.61
C VAL A 112 12.29 -8.34 4.01
N ALA A 113 11.49 -7.38 4.49
CA ALA A 113 10.87 -7.47 5.82
C ALA A 113 9.95 -8.70 5.95
N PHE A 114 9.13 -8.97 4.93
CA PHE A 114 8.22 -10.11 4.95
C PHE A 114 8.91 -11.45 4.63
N TYR A 115 10.02 -11.44 3.89
CA TYR A 115 10.90 -12.59 3.76
C TYR A 115 11.43 -13.03 5.12
N PHE A 116 11.95 -12.10 5.93
CA PHE A 116 12.38 -12.41 7.30
C PHE A 116 11.22 -12.85 8.18
N GLY A 117 10.06 -12.20 8.08
CA GLY A 117 8.86 -12.62 8.79
C GLY A 117 8.50 -14.08 8.52
N ALA A 118 8.51 -14.51 7.25
CA ALA A 118 8.28 -15.90 6.88
C ALA A 118 9.37 -16.84 7.42
N ARG A 119 10.65 -16.47 7.25
CA ARG A 119 11.81 -17.26 7.72
C ARG A 119 11.84 -17.42 9.24
N PHE A 120 11.29 -16.47 9.98
CA PHE A 120 11.23 -16.48 11.46
C PHE A 120 9.92 -17.04 12.01
N GLY A 121 8.98 -17.44 11.15
CA GLY A 121 7.74 -18.09 11.54
C GLY A 121 6.65 -17.15 12.05
N PHE A 122 6.59 -15.91 11.53
CA PHE A 122 5.56 -14.93 11.90
C PHE A 122 4.17 -15.41 11.55
N ASP A 123 3.28 -15.39 12.54
CA ASP A 123 1.88 -15.70 12.34
C ASP A 123 1.10 -14.50 11.74
N ARG A 124 -0.23 -14.62 11.67
CA ARG A 124 -1.09 -13.55 11.15
C ARG A 124 -0.98 -12.27 11.97
N ALA A 125 -0.90 -12.36 13.28
CA ALA A 125 -0.83 -11.21 14.18
C ALA A 125 0.52 -10.50 14.07
N ASP A 126 1.61 -11.27 14.00
CA ASP A 126 2.97 -10.75 13.81
C ASP A 126 3.10 -9.98 12.50
N ARG A 127 2.61 -10.56 11.39
CA ARG A 127 2.62 -9.90 10.07
C ARG A 127 1.80 -8.61 10.06
N LYS A 128 0.61 -8.63 10.68
CA LYS A 128 -0.22 -7.42 10.84
C LYS A 128 0.51 -6.34 11.63
N ARG A 129 1.14 -6.72 12.74
CA ARG A 129 1.89 -5.81 13.60
C ARG A 129 3.10 -5.20 12.88
N LEU A 130 3.88 -6.02 12.17
CA LEU A 130 5.01 -5.55 11.37
C LEU A 130 4.56 -4.54 10.31
N PHE A 131 3.48 -4.85 9.58
CA PHE A 131 2.92 -3.96 8.56
C PHE A 131 2.49 -2.61 9.14
N THR A 132 1.78 -2.63 10.28
CA THR A 132 1.40 -1.38 10.97
C THR A 132 2.61 -0.53 11.32
N MET A 133 3.66 -1.14 11.90
CA MET A 133 4.88 -0.41 12.26
C MET A 133 5.60 0.19 11.03
N ILE A 134 5.60 -0.53 9.90
CA ILE A 134 6.15 -0.04 8.63
C ILE A 134 5.34 1.15 8.11
N ASN A 135 4.02 1.05 8.09
CA ASN A 135 3.12 2.09 7.58
C ASN A 135 3.01 3.34 8.47
N ASP A 136 3.44 3.27 9.73
CA ASP A 136 3.56 4.44 10.60
C ASP A 136 4.70 5.39 10.17
N LEU A 137 5.54 4.98 9.22
CA LEU A 137 6.60 5.78 8.62
C LEU A 137 6.19 6.25 7.22
N PRO A 138 6.59 7.47 6.80
CA PRO A 138 6.43 7.85 5.40
C PRO A 138 7.26 6.91 4.51
N THR A 139 6.79 6.68 3.29
CA THR A 139 7.55 5.92 2.30
C THR A 139 8.81 6.71 1.89
N ILE A 140 9.80 6.04 1.31
CA ILE A 140 10.96 6.72 0.72
C ILE A 140 10.48 7.66 -0.39
N PHE A 141 9.53 7.22 -1.21
CA PHE A 141 8.91 8.05 -2.23
C PHE A 141 8.30 9.34 -1.65
N GLU A 142 7.55 9.26 -0.55
CA GLU A 142 6.96 10.44 0.09
C GLU A 142 8.03 11.40 0.63
N VAL A 143 9.13 10.86 1.16
CA VAL A 143 10.27 11.66 1.63
C VAL A 143 10.97 12.36 0.46
N VAL A 144 11.27 11.64 -0.62
CA VAL A 144 11.98 12.16 -1.81
C VAL A 144 11.13 13.21 -2.55
N THR A 145 9.82 12.98 -2.65
CA THR A 145 8.88 13.90 -3.32
C THR A 145 8.40 15.06 -2.44
N GLY A 146 8.70 15.03 -1.13
CA GLY A 146 8.26 16.05 -0.18
C GLY A 146 6.76 16.04 0.10
N THR A 147 6.07 14.92 -0.16
CA THR A 147 4.61 14.79 0.01
C THR A 147 4.20 14.38 1.43
N VAL A 148 5.14 14.27 2.36
CA VAL A 148 4.89 13.95 3.78
C VAL A 148 3.94 14.98 4.39
N LYS A 149 2.64 14.63 4.46
CA LYS A 149 1.65 15.42 5.21
C LYS A 149 2.04 15.35 6.69
N LYS A 150 2.36 16.51 7.30
CA LYS A 150 2.51 16.64 8.76
C LYS A 150 1.21 16.17 9.41
N GLN A 151 1.17 14.94 9.93
CA GLN A 151 0.04 14.51 10.74
C GLN A 151 0.03 15.34 12.03
N ALA A 152 -0.86 16.31 12.09
CA ALA A 152 -1.21 17.01 13.32
C ALA A 152 -1.84 15.99 14.27
N LYS A 153 -1.14 15.74 15.37
CA LYS A 153 -1.59 14.85 16.44
C LYS A 153 -2.64 15.60 17.27
N GLU A 154 -3.92 15.46 16.94
CA GLU A 154 -5.01 15.86 17.84
C GLU A 154 -5.77 14.63 18.35
N LYS A 155 -5.51 14.29 19.62
CA LYS A 155 -6.50 13.58 20.45
C LYS A 155 -7.38 14.65 21.09
N PRO A 156 -8.72 14.57 21.04
CA PRO A 156 -9.53 15.28 22.00
C PRO A 156 -9.69 14.43 23.26
N SER A 157 -9.11 14.94 24.35
CA SER A 157 -9.45 14.58 25.72
C SER A 157 -10.88 15.04 26.04
N VAL A 158 -11.61 14.15 26.68
CA VAL A 158 -12.96 14.31 27.20
C VAL A 158 -13.05 15.51 28.17
N SER A 159 -14.00 16.41 27.96
CA SER A 159 -14.55 17.24 29.04
C SER A 159 -15.99 17.67 28.75
N SER A 160 -16.91 17.11 29.54
CA SER A 160 -18.28 17.57 29.71
C SER A 160 -18.33 19.05 30.08
N HIS A 161 -19.24 19.81 29.46
CA HIS A 161 -20.05 20.78 30.21
C HIS A 161 -21.43 21.01 29.57
N ASN A 162 -22.43 20.84 30.42
CA ASN A 162 -23.84 21.18 30.29
C ASN A 162 -24.05 22.71 30.16
N GLY A 163 -25.14 23.12 29.49
CA GLY A 163 -25.96 24.23 30.00
C GLY A 163 -26.36 25.36 29.05
N ASN A 164 -27.62 25.28 28.60
CA ASN A 164 -28.62 26.35 28.43
C ASN A 164 -28.46 27.53 27.43
N LYS A 165 -29.29 27.45 26.38
CA LYS A 165 -30.54 28.21 26.14
C LYS A 165 -30.50 29.72 25.77
N SER A 166 -31.25 30.00 24.69
CA SER A 166 -32.07 31.19 24.34
C SER A 166 -31.47 32.08 23.23
N LYS A 167 -31.99 32.15 21.98
CA LYS A 167 -33.32 32.53 21.42
C LYS A 167 -33.41 34.03 21.06
N SER A 168 -33.46 34.33 19.75
CA SER A 168 -34.12 35.48 19.08
C SER A 168 -33.86 35.32 17.56
N GLY A 169 -34.81 35.06 16.66
CA GLY A 169 -35.95 35.91 16.24
C GLY A 169 -35.42 37.08 15.40
N SER A 170 -35.63 37.21 14.08
CA SER A 170 -36.93 37.44 13.40
C SER A 170 -36.82 37.41 11.86
N LYS A 171 -37.96 37.10 11.21
CA LYS A 171 -38.28 37.05 9.76
C LYS A 171 -38.25 38.41 9.02
N ALA A 172 -38.01 38.37 7.70
CA ALA A 172 -38.84 38.90 6.58
C ALA A 172 -37.95 39.07 5.32
N GLN A 173 -38.06 38.29 4.24
CA GLN A 173 -39.09 38.20 3.17
C GLN A 173 -39.09 39.39 2.18
N ARG A 174 -38.76 39.11 0.90
CA ARG A 174 -39.48 39.44 -0.39
C ARG A 174 -38.47 39.68 -1.54
N GLY A 175 -38.37 38.78 -2.54
CA GLY A 175 -39.00 38.85 -3.89
C GLY A 175 -37.98 39.39 -4.93
N SER A 176 -37.86 39.04 -6.21
CA SER A 176 -38.42 38.05 -7.14
C SER A 176 -37.61 38.15 -8.47
N GLU A 177 -37.64 37.10 -9.30
CA GLU A 177 -37.39 37.05 -10.78
C GLU A 177 -35.98 36.85 -11.41
N MET A 178 -35.78 35.61 -11.89
CA MET A 178 -35.47 35.14 -13.27
C MET A 178 -34.24 35.69 -14.06
N GLY A 179 -33.28 34.80 -14.34
CA GLY A 179 -32.18 35.04 -15.31
C GLY A 179 -31.29 33.83 -15.57
N LYS A 180 -31.52 33.18 -16.72
CA LYS A 180 -30.92 31.98 -17.33
C LYS A 180 -29.37 31.87 -17.43
N TYR A 181 -28.90 30.62 -17.33
CA TYR A 181 -27.68 29.96 -17.87
C TYR A 181 -26.26 30.42 -17.45
N SER A 182 -25.52 29.53 -16.75
CA SER A 182 -24.28 28.85 -17.23
C SER A 182 -23.67 27.95 -16.13
N LYS A 183 -23.23 26.73 -16.49
CA LYS A 183 -22.43 25.80 -15.65
C LYS A 183 -21.01 26.39 -15.41
N PRO A 184 -20.31 26.10 -14.29
CA PRO A 184 -19.49 24.87 -14.19
C PRO A 184 -19.32 24.25 -12.78
N ALA A 185 -18.75 23.04 -12.82
CA ALA A 185 -17.90 22.37 -11.83
C ALA A 185 -18.43 22.11 -10.40
N LYS A 186 -18.56 20.81 -10.08
CA LYS A 186 -18.74 20.27 -8.73
C LYS A 186 -17.49 20.58 -7.91
N GLU A 187 -17.71 21.13 -6.72
CA GLU A 187 -16.74 21.18 -5.63
C GLU A 187 -16.66 19.80 -4.96
N GLU A 188 -15.45 19.51 -4.51
CA GLU A 188 -15.01 18.32 -3.80
C GLU A 188 -15.55 18.34 -2.36
N ASP A 189 -16.23 17.27 -1.97
CA ASP A 189 -16.54 16.92 -0.59
C ASP A 189 -16.52 15.38 -0.52
N ASP A 190 -15.33 14.80 -0.49
CA ASP A 190 -15.17 13.38 -0.17
C ASP A 190 -14.77 13.27 1.31
N GLY A 191 -15.82 13.19 2.12
CA GLY A 191 -15.77 12.55 3.41
C GLY A 191 -15.30 11.12 3.27
N LEU A 192 -14.42 10.74 4.19
CA LEU A 192 -13.93 9.39 4.39
C LEU A 192 -15.12 8.44 4.67
N ASP A 193 -15.53 7.66 3.68
CA ASP A 193 -16.25 6.41 3.91
C ASP A 193 -15.25 5.26 3.78
N GLU A 194 -15.12 4.53 4.88
CA GLU A 194 -14.44 3.24 4.96
C GLU A 194 -15.21 2.25 4.08
N GLU A 195 -14.90 2.19 2.78
CA GLU A 195 -15.35 1.08 1.95
C GLU A 195 -14.54 -0.16 2.35
N GLU A 196 -15.08 -0.86 3.35
CA GLU A 196 -15.03 -2.31 3.49
C GLU A 196 -14.81 -2.91 2.09
N GLU A 197 -13.64 -3.50 1.83
CA GLU A 197 -13.38 -4.22 0.58
C GLU A 197 -14.61 -5.09 0.29
N GLU A 198 -15.40 -4.70 -0.73
CA GLU A 198 -16.62 -5.39 -1.12
C GLU A 198 -16.22 -6.78 -1.60
N GLN A 199 -16.09 -7.69 -0.64
CA GLN A 199 -15.74 -9.09 -0.84
C GLN A 199 -16.84 -9.65 -1.73
N GLY A 200 -16.52 -9.88 -3.02
CA GLY A 200 -17.51 -10.27 -4.02
C GLY A 200 -18.44 -11.38 -3.53
N GLU A 201 -19.70 -11.02 -3.27
CA GLU A 201 -20.73 -11.94 -2.80
C GLU A 201 -21.52 -12.52 -3.98
N CYS A 202 -21.97 -13.77 -3.84
CA CYS A 202 -22.88 -14.33 -4.82
C CYS A 202 -24.23 -13.60 -4.77
N ALA A 203 -24.61 -12.96 -5.87
CA ALA A 203 -25.86 -12.19 -5.96
C ALA A 203 -27.15 -13.02 -5.89
N ALA A 204 -27.07 -14.33 -5.65
CA ALA A 204 -28.21 -15.22 -5.43
C ALA A 204 -28.30 -15.77 -4.00
N CYS A 205 -27.18 -16.04 -3.32
CA CYS A 205 -27.18 -16.58 -1.96
C CYS A 205 -26.51 -15.66 -0.91
N GLY A 206 -25.82 -14.60 -1.31
CA GLY A 206 -25.13 -13.67 -0.41
C GLY A 206 -23.87 -14.23 0.24
N GLU A 207 -23.42 -15.44 -0.13
CA GLU A 207 -22.19 -16.01 0.39
C GLU A 207 -20.97 -15.42 -0.34
N SER A 208 -19.93 -15.11 0.44
CA SER A 208 -18.70 -14.52 -0.07
C SER A 208 -17.78 -15.55 -0.72
N TYR A 209 -16.93 -15.08 -1.63
CA TYR A 209 -15.94 -15.86 -2.38
C TYR A 209 -15.01 -16.72 -1.52
N VAL A 210 -14.79 -16.34 -0.25
CA VAL A 210 -13.84 -16.99 0.67
C VAL A 210 -14.40 -18.27 1.30
N SER A 211 -15.71 -18.53 1.17
CA SER A 211 -16.36 -19.66 1.85
C SER A 211 -16.09 -21.04 1.23
N ALA A 212 -15.54 -21.12 -0.01
CA ALA A 212 -15.12 -22.38 -0.61
C ALA A 212 -14.14 -22.17 -1.78
N SER A 213 -12.89 -22.58 -1.62
CA SER A 213 -11.80 -22.39 -2.60
C SER A 213 -11.93 -23.16 -3.93
N ASP A 214 -13.01 -23.93 -4.11
CA ASP A 214 -13.23 -24.82 -5.27
C ASP A 214 -14.61 -24.63 -5.94
N GLU A 215 -15.35 -23.57 -5.59
CA GLU A 215 -16.67 -23.34 -6.19
C GLU A 215 -16.59 -22.64 -7.54
N PHE A 216 -17.40 -23.09 -8.50
CA PHE A 216 -17.49 -22.51 -9.84
C PHE A 216 -18.38 -21.26 -9.85
N TRP A 217 -17.90 -20.18 -10.45
CA TRP A 217 -18.59 -18.89 -10.57
C TRP A 217 -18.80 -18.46 -12.01
N ILE A 218 -19.86 -17.70 -12.27
CA ILE A 218 -20.18 -17.11 -13.57
C ILE A 218 -20.71 -15.68 -13.41
N CYS A 219 -20.25 -14.77 -14.27
CA CYS A 219 -20.66 -13.36 -14.30
C CYS A 219 -21.75 -13.14 -15.37
N CYS A 220 -22.79 -12.36 -15.04
CA CYS A 220 -23.86 -12.01 -15.96
C CYS A 220 -23.53 -10.79 -16.81
N ASP A 221 -23.53 -10.91 -18.14
CA ASP A 221 -23.15 -9.85 -19.09
C ASP A 221 -24.09 -8.63 -19.11
N LEU A 222 -25.23 -8.69 -18.42
CA LEU A 222 -26.21 -7.59 -18.37
C LEU A 222 -26.21 -6.78 -17.08
N CYS A 223 -25.81 -7.38 -15.97
CA CYS A 223 -25.82 -6.70 -14.67
C CYS A 223 -24.48 -6.79 -13.95
N GLU A 224 -23.51 -7.46 -14.56
CA GLU A 224 -22.12 -7.60 -14.09
C GLU A 224 -21.99 -8.22 -12.70
N LYS A 225 -23.07 -8.85 -12.21
CA LYS A 225 -23.10 -9.56 -10.94
C LYS A 225 -22.58 -10.99 -11.09
N TRP A 226 -21.89 -11.44 -10.04
CA TRP A 226 -21.31 -12.78 -9.92
C TRP A 226 -22.24 -13.77 -9.22
N TYR A 227 -22.24 -15.01 -9.68
CA TYR A 227 -23.08 -16.08 -9.16
C TYR A 227 -22.31 -17.39 -9.06
N HIS A 228 -22.55 -18.17 -8.01
CA HIS A 228 -22.18 -19.59 -8.05
C HIS A 228 -22.96 -20.30 -9.15
N GLY A 229 -22.29 -21.16 -9.93
CA GLY A 229 -22.95 -21.95 -10.96
C GLY A 229 -24.10 -22.79 -10.41
N LYS A 230 -23.97 -23.33 -9.19
CA LYS A 230 -25.05 -24.03 -8.47
C LYS A 230 -26.29 -23.15 -8.24
N CYS A 231 -26.09 -21.89 -7.85
CA CYS A 231 -27.18 -20.93 -7.56
C CYS A 231 -27.96 -20.52 -8.81
N VAL A 232 -27.33 -20.59 -9.99
CA VAL A 232 -27.98 -20.25 -11.27
C VAL A 232 -28.16 -21.44 -12.22
N LYS A 233 -27.93 -22.67 -11.73
CA LYS A 233 -28.08 -23.93 -12.47
C LYS A 233 -27.24 -24.00 -13.74
N ILE A 234 -26.01 -23.50 -13.68
CA ILE A 234 -24.99 -23.59 -14.73
C ILE A 234 -23.82 -24.42 -14.22
N THR A 235 -23.46 -25.45 -14.96
CA THR A 235 -22.26 -26.25 -14.72
C THR A 235 -21.06 -25.66 -15.49
N PRO A 236 -19.82 -25.91 -15.06
CA PRO A 236 -18.62 -25.47 -15.80
C PRO A 236 -18.65 -25.88 -17.28
N ALA A 237 -18.93 -27.16 -17.56
CA ALA A 237 -19.03 -27.67 -18.93
C ALA A 237 -20.10 -26.96 -19.78
N ARG A 238 -21.20 -26.51 -19.16
CA ARG A 238 -22.22 -25.72 -19.85
C ARG A 238 -21.74 -24.30 -20.12
N ALA A 239 -21.00 -23.69 -19.19
CA ALA A 239 -20.49 -22.33 -19.30
C ALA A 239 -19.48 -22.17 -20.45
N GLU A 240 -18.67 -23.19 -20.74
CA GLU A 240 -17.74 -23.21 -21.89
C GLU A 240 -18.42 -22.93 -23.23
N HIS A 241 -19.71 -23.25 -23.34
CA HIS A 241 -20.50 -23.11 -24.57
C HIS A 241 -21.40 -21.87 -24.55
N ILE A 242 -21.37 -21.05 -23.49
CA ILE A 242 -22.17 -19.83 -23.38
C ILE A 242 -21.33 -18.64 -23.81
N LYS A 243 -21.68 -18.05 -24.96
CA LYS A 243 -21.04 -16.80 -25.45
C LYS A 243 -21.45 -15.57 -24.65
N HIS A 244 -22.72 -15.49 -24.27
CA HIS A 244 -23.27 -14.42 -23.46
C HIS A 244 -24.21 -15.00 -22.40
N TYR A 245 -23.78 -14.97 -21.14
CA TYR A 245 -24.55 -15.44 -20.01
C TYR A 245 -25.47 -14.35 -19.47
N LYS A 246 -26.74 -14.72 -19.29
CA LYS A 246 -27.77 -13.86 -18.72
C LYS A 246 -28.37 -14.52 -17.48
N CYS A 247 -28.26 -13.88 -16.32
CA CYS A 247 -28.79 -14.44 -15.08
C CYS A 247 -30.33 -14.57 -15.10
N PRO A 248 -30.91 -15.42 -14.23
CA PRO A 248 -32.36 -15.59 -14.15
C PRO A 248 -33.13 -14.28 -13.90
N ALA A 249 -32.57 -13.40 -13.06
CA ALA A 249 -33.17 -12.11 -12.76
C ALA A 249 -33.26 -11.21 -14.00
N CYS A 250 -32.19 -11.13 -14.79
CA CYS A 250 -32.18 -10.37 -16.04
C CYS A 250 -33.06 -11.03 -17.11
N THR A 251 -33.17 -12.37 -17.11
CA THR A 251 -33.98 -13.13 -18.06
C THR A 251 -35.48 -12.86 -17.85
N ASN A 252 -35.94 -12.87 -16.60
CA ASN A 252 -37.34 -12.67 -16.26
C ASN A 252 -37.81 -11.21 -16.38
N LYS A 253 -36.91 -10.22 -16.33
CA LYS A 253 -37.25 -8.78 -16.50
C LYS A 253 -37.87 -8.41 -17.85
N ARG A 254 -37.77 -9.28 -18.89
CA ARG A 254 -38.42 -9.06 -20.19
C ARG A 254 -39.80 -9.71 -20.33
N ALA A 255 -40.28 -10.44 -19.32
CA ALA A 255 -41.59 -11.07 -19.33
C ALA A 255 -42.59 -10.28 -18.47
N ARG A 256 -42.99 -9.10 -18.94
CA ARG A 256 -44.25 -8.48 -18.52
C ARG A 256 -44.91 -7.89 -19.77
N PRO A 257 -46.14 -8.31 -20.13
CA PRO A 257 -46.89 -7.73 -21.24
C PRO A 257 -47.07 -6.21 -21.07
#